data_AF-A0A931ZVD6-F1
#
_entry.id   AF-A0A931ZVD6-F1
#
_cell.length_a   1.000
_cell.length_b   1.000
_cell.length_c   1.000
_cell.angle_alpha   90.00
_cell.angle_beta   90.00
_cell.angle_gamma   90.00
#
_symmetry.space_group_name_H-M   'P 1'
#
loop_
_entity.id
_entity.type
_entity.pdbx_description
1 polymer ?
#
loop_
_entity_poly.entity_id
_entity_poly.type
_entity_poly.pdbx_seq_one_letter_code
_entity_poly.pdbx_strand_id
1 'polypeptide(L)'
;MNLFVDTSVWSLALRRDSPPLAPHVAFVRNALEAGDAVFTTGLVLQELLQGVSGPKFREAIVQRFAALPFLVPEREDHVRAATVHTACSHTGIQVTTLDTLLAALCIRHGLTMLSTDQDFAHIARIEPLKVWKP
;
A
#
# COMPACT_ATOMS: atom_id res chain seq x y z
N MET A 1 -9.06 12.46 3.90
CA MET A 1 -9.40 11.16 3.26
C MET A 1 -8.59 10.05 3.93
N ASN A 2 -9.08 8.80 3.97
CA ASN A 2 -8.33 7.68 4.58
C ASN A 2 -7.61 6.91 3.47
N LEU A 3 -6.27 6.98 3.46
CA LEU A 3 -5.42 6.42 2.41
C LEU A 3 -4.64 5.22 2.94
N PHE A 4 -4.55 4.15 2.16
CA PHE A 4 -3.56 3.12 2.38
C PHE A 4 -2.48 3.24 1.30
N VAL A 5 -1.21 3.34 1.69
CA VAL A 5 -0.13 3.58 0.73
C VAL A 5 0.75 2.34 0.64
N ASP A 6 0.82 1.79 -0.55
CA ASP A 6 1.59 0.60 -0.90
C ASP A 6 3.12 0.87 -0.97
N THR A 7 3.91 -0.20 -0.85
CA THR A 7 5.37 -0.22 -0.94
C THR A 7 5.87 0.45 -2.22
N SER A 8 5.18 0.28 -3.36
CA SER A 8 5.61 0.86 -4.64
C SER A 8 5.70 2.40 -4.59
N VAL A 9 4.73 3.06 -3.96
CA VAL A 9 4.70 4.53 -3.80
C VAL A 9 5.74 5.00 -2.80
N TRP A 10 5.87 4.31 -1.66
CA TRP A 10 6.90 4.63 -0.66
C TRP A 10 8.31 4.47 -1.22
N SER A 11 8.55 3.43 -2.00
CA SER A 11 9.83 3.18 -2.65
C SER A 11 10.22 4.30 -3.60
N LEU A 12 9.24 4.93 -4.28
CA LEU A 12 9.49 6.11 -5.11
C LEU A 12 9.71 7.37 -4.26
N ALA A 13 8.90 7.58 -3.23
CA ALA A 13 8.97 8.76 -2.36
C ALA A 13 10.26 8.83 -1.53
N LEU A 14 10.85 7.68 -1.21
CA LEU A 14 12.05 7.57 -0.35
C LEU A 14 13.36 7.49 -1.15
N ARG A 15 13.34 7.54 -2.49
CA ARG A 15 14.55 7.55 -3.32
C ARG A 15 15.39 8.81 -3.08
N ARG A 16 16.72 8.64 -3.00
CA ARG A 16 17.68 9.71 -2.69
C ARG A 16 17.90 10.68 -3.87
N ASP A 17 17.86 10.21 -5.10
CA ASP A 17 18.34 10.95 -6.29
C ASP A 17 17.26 11.78 -6.99
N SER A 18 16.37 12.40 -6.20
CA SER A 18 15.08 13.00 -6.57
C SER A 18 13.97 11.96 -6.76
N PRO A 19 12.86 12.07 -6.00
CA PRO A 19 11.68 11.29 -6.31
C PRO A 19 11.23 11.67 -7.72
N PRO A 20 10.94 10.69 -8.61
CA PRO A 20 10.35 11.02 -9.89
C PRO A 20 9.08 11.85 -9.68
N LEU A 21 8.77 12.73 -10.63
CA LEU A 21 7.53 13.52 -10.66
C LEU A 21 6.33 12.59 -10.92
N ALA A 22 6.07 11.68 -9.99
CA ALA A 22 4.96 10.76 -10.00
C ALA A 22 3.78 11.41 -9.27
N PRO A 23 2.59 11.52 -9.89
CA PRO A 23 1.40 12.08 -9.25
C PRO A 23 1.09 11.45 -7.90
N HIS A 24 1.30 10.13 -7.77
CA HIS A 24 1.13 9.37 -6.52
C HIS A 24 2.01 9.90 -5.37
N VAL A 25 3.27 10.24 -5.65
CA VAL A 25 4.21 10.77 -4.64
C VAL A 25 3.80 12.19 -4.23
N ALA A 26 3.39 13.01 -5.20
CA ALA A 26 2.87 14.35 -4.91
C ALA A 26 1.59 14.27 -4.06
N PHE A 27 0.71 13.33 -4.38
CA PHE A 27 -0.56 13.14 -3.69
C PHE A 27 -0.36 12.71 -2.23
N VAL A 28 0.46 11.69 -1.96
CA VAL A 28 0.73 11.26 -0.57
C VAL A 28 1.40 12.35 0.25
N ARG A 29 2.33 13.12 -0.35
CA ARG A 29 2.97 14.25 0.34
C ARG A 29 1.95 15.31 0.75
N ASN A 30 1.09 15.72 -0.19
CA ASN A 30 0.05 16.71 0.09
C ASN A 30 -0.95 16.20 1.14
N ALA A 31 -1.31 14.92 1.10
CA ALA A 31 -2.17 14.30 2.11
C ALA A 31 -1.53 14.33 3.51
N LEU A 32 -0.25 13.96 3.63
CA LEU A 32 0.50 14.04 4.89
C LEU A 32 0.58 15.48 5.41
N GLU A 33 0.87 16.46 4.54
CA GLU A 33 0.93 17.88 4.89
C GLU A 33 -0.42 18.44 5.33
N ALA A 34 -1.52 17.96 4.72
CA ALA A 34 -2.88 18.33 5.09
C ALA A 34 -3.37 17.65 6.38
N GLY A 35 -2.59 16.72 6.95
CA GLY A 35 -2.98 15.95 8.14
C GLY A 35 -4.00 14.85 7.87
N ASP A 36 -4.12 14.39 6.61
CA ASP A 36 -4.94 13.23 6.28
C ASP A 36 -4.39 11.94 6.90
N ALA A 37 -5.28 11.00 7.20
CA ALA A 37 -4.90 9.71 7.76
C ALA A 37 -4.30 8.80 6.67
N VAL A 38 -2.98 8.57 6.77
CA VAL A 38 -2.21 7.67 5.89
C VAL A 38 -1.86 6.40 6.65
N PHE A 39 -2.44 5.29 6.23
CA PHE A 39 -2.30 3.98 6.83
C PHE A 39 -1.18 3.17 6.18
N THR A 40 -0.58 2.30 6.98
CA THR A 40 0.41 1.31 6.56
C THR A 40 0.16 -0.01 7.30
N THR A 41 0.96 -1.04 7.00
CA THR A 41 0.96 -2.33 7.71
C THR A 41 2.39 -2.86 7.83
N GLY A 42 2.58 -3.89 8.66
CA GLY A 42 3.87 -4.53 8.85
C GLY A 42 4.46 -5.10 7.57
N LEU A 43 3.64 -5.51 6.62
CA LEU A 43 4.10 -6.05 5.34
C LEU A 43 4.74 -4.98 4.46
N VAL A 44 4.08 -3.82 4.30
CA VAL A 44 4.65 -2.67 3.57
C VAL A 44 5.95 -2.20 4.22
N LEU A 45 5.95 -2.07 5.56
CA LEU A 45 7.16 -1.72 6.29
C LEU A 45 8.26 -2.76 6.08
N GLN A 46 7.94 -4.05 6.13
CA GLN A 46 8.91 -5.13 5.94
C GLN A 46 9.54 -5.07 4.54
N GLU A 47 8.75 -4.95 3.47
CA GLU A 47 9.26 -4.87 2.11
C GLU A 47 10.19 -3.67 1.92
N LEU A 48 9.80 -2.49 2.44
CA LEU A 48 10.63 -1.30 2.40
C LEU A 48 11.96 -1.51 3.12
N LEU A 49 11.92 -2.11 4.32
CA LEU A 49 13.11 -2.38 5.11
C LEU A 49 14.01 -3.46 4.50
N GLN A 50 13.48 -4.34 3.65
CA GLN A 50 14.24 -5.33 2.88
C GLN A 50 14.88 -4.72 1.62
N GLY A 51 14.25 -3.70 1.02
CA GLY A 51 14.75 -3.02 -0.17
C GLY A 51 15.86 -1.99 0.07
N VAL A 52 16.27 -1.75 1.32
CA VAL A 52 17.21 -0.68 1.67
C VAL A 52 18.56 -1.16 2.16
N SER A 53 19.61 -0.49 1.68
CA SER A 53 20.99 -0.71 2.11
C SER A 53 21.45 0.36 3.10
N GLY A 54 21.87 -0.07 4.28
CA GLY A 54 22.55 0.79 5.28
C GLY A 54 21.72 1.05 6.55
N PRO A 55 22.32 0.88 7.74
CA PRO A 55 21.61 0.91 9.03
C PRO A 55 20.93 2.26 9.32
N LYS A 56 21.59 3.38 9.02
CA LYS A 56 21.03 4.73 9.25
C LYS A 56 19.73 4.99 8.47
N PHE A 57 19.64 4.50 7.24
CA PHE A 57 18.46 4.70 6.41
C PHE A 57 17.30 3.82 6.89
N ARG A 58 17.61 2.59 7.28
CA ARG A 58 16.67 1.64 7.89
C ARG A 58 16.03 2.23 9.16
N GLU A 59 16.84 2.74 10.09
CA GLU A 59 16.36 3.38 11.32
C GLU A 59 15.45 4.59 11.02
N ALA A 60 15.85 5.41 10.05
CA ALA A 60 15.08 6.58 9.65
C ALA A 60 13.72 6.21 9.02
N ILE A 61 13.59 5.06 8.35
CA ILE A 61 12.29 4.56 7.87
C ILE A 61 11.42 4.13 9.06
N VAL A 62 11.97 3.33 9.98
CA VAL A 62 11.24 2.86 11.16
C VAL A 62 10.68 4.04 11.96
N GLN A 63 11.50 5.05 12.22
CA GLN A 63 11.07 6.25 12.95
C GLN A 63 9.95 7.02 12.25
N ARG A 64 10.02 7.16 10.91
CA ARG A 64 8.96 7.85 10.14
C ARG A 64 7.66 7.07 10.14
N PHE A 65 7.73 5.75 9.96
CA PHE A 65 6.54 4.90 9.91
C PHE A 65 5.88 4.71 11.28
N ALA A 66 6.61 4.91 12.39
CA ALA A 66 6.06 4.87 13.73
C ALA A 66 4.97 5.95 14.00
N ALA A 67 4.94 7.01 13.20
CA ALA A 67 3.92 8.06 13.29
C ALA A 67 2.63 7.75 12.49
N LEU A 68 2.65 6.73 11.63
CA LEU A 68 1.52 6.39 10.78
C LEU A 68 0.57 5.42 11.53
N PRO A 69 -0.77 5.58 11.36
CA PRO A 69 -1.72 4.53 11.69
C PRO A 69 -1.30 3.18 11.10
N PHE A 70 -1.17 2.17 11.97
CA PHE A 70 -0.59 0.88 11.63
C PHE A 70 -1.64 -0.23 11.72
N LEU A 71 -1.95 -0.85 10.59
CA LEU A 71 -2.90 -1.95 10.51
C LEU A 71 -2.18 -3.29 10.74
N VAL A 72 -2.73 -4.10 11.63
CA VAL A 72 -2.28 -5.48 11.87
C VAL A 72 -3.32 -6.42 11.26
N PRO A 73 -2.96 -7.20 10.22
CA PRO A 73 -3.90 -8.15 9.64
C PRO A 73 -4.31 -9.22 10.65
N GLU A 74 -5.60 -9.47 10.71
CA GLU A 74 -6.21 -10.52 11.51
C GLU A 74 -6.53 -11.74 10.64
N ARG A 75 -6.92 -12.84 11.28
CA ARG A 75 -7.31 -14.08 10.59
C ARG A 75 -8.35 -13.82 9.49
N GLU A 76 -9.33 -12.97 9.76
CA GLU A 76 -10.40 -12.66 8.81
C GLU A 76 -9.88 -11.93 7.55
N ASP A 77 -8.86 -11.09 7.70
CA ASP A 77 -8.23 -10.40 6.56
C ASP A 77 -7.53 -11.41 5.65
N HIS A 78 -6.85 -12.40 6.22
CA HIS A 78 -6.23 -13.47 5.45
C HIS A 78 -7.26 -14.35 4.71
N VAL A 79 -8.39 -14.64 5.34
CA VAL A 79 -9.50 -15.38 4.69
C VAL A 79 -10.11 -14.55 3.55
N ARG A 80 -10.31 -13.24 3.77
CA ARG A 80 -10.79 -12.33 2.72
C ARG A 80 -9.80 -12.21 1.58
N ALA A 81 -8.51 -12.11 1.86
CA ALA A 81 -7.44 -12.06 0.86
C ALA A 81 -7.44 -13.30 -0.03
N ALA A 82 -7.63 -14.49 0.55
CA ALA A 82 -7.78 -15.72 -0.22
C ALA A 82 -8.99 -15.67 -1.16
N THR A 83 -10.11 -15.12 -0.70
CA THR A 83 -11.31 -14.93 -1.55
C THR A 83 -11.03 -13.97 -2.71
N VAL A 84 -10.38 -12.83 -2.45
CA VAL A 84 -9.96 -11.87 -3.47
C VAL A 84 -9.02 -12.53 -4.51
N HIS A 85 -8.03 -13.28 -4.04
CA HIS A 85 -7.09 -14.01 -4.90
C HIS A 85 -7.80 -15.02 -5.80
N THR A 86 -8.71 -15.83 -5.22
CA THR A 86 -9.50 -16.80 -5.95
C THR A 86 -10.41 -16.12 -6.98
N ALA A 87 -11.07 -15.01 -6.63
CA ALA A 87 -11.89 -14.24 -7.57
C ALA A 87 -11.06 -13.72 -8.76
N CYS A 88 -9.87 -13.16 -8.50
CA CYS A 88 -8.95 -12.71 -9.56
C CYS A 88 -8.57 -13.87 -10.49
N SER A 89 -8.16 -15.00 -9.91
CA SER A 89 -7.72 -16.19 -10.65
C SER A 89 -8.81 -16.73 -11.60
N HIS A 90 -10.07 -16.77 -11.17
CA HIS A 90 -11.20 -17.20 -12.01
C HIS A 90 -11.45 -16.30 -13.23
N THR A 91 -10.98 -15.06 -13.19
CA THR A 91 -11.10 -14.09 -14.29
C THR A 91 -9.82 -13.96 -15.12
N GLY A 92 -8.81 -14.80 -14.85
CA GLY A 92 -7.51 -14.77 -15.53
C GLY A 92 -6.58 -13.64 -15.08
N ILE A 93 -6.93 -12.92 -14.00
CA ILE A 93 -6.10 -11.88 -13.40
C ILE A 93 -5.11 -12.54 -12.43
N GLN A 94 -3.82 -12.38 -12.69
CA GLN A 94 -2.76 -12.82 -11.79
C GLN A 94 -2.46 -11.72 -10.78
N VAL A 95 -2.42 -12.07 -9.48
CA VAL A 95 -2.15 -11.16 -8.35
C VAL A 95 -1.35 -11.91 -7.30
N THR A 96 -0.55 -11.22 -6.50
CA THR A 96 0.20 -11.88 -5.43
C THR A 96 -0.64 -12.05 -4.16
N THR A 97 -0.21 -12.98 -3.29
CA THR A 97 -0.78 -13.13 -1.94
C THR A 97 -0.70 -11.85 -1.12
N LEU A 98 0.33 -11.02 -1.37
CA LEU A 98 0.52 -9.78 -0.65
C LEU A 98 -0.51 -8.74 -1.12
N ASP A 99 -0.64 -8.53 -2.43
CA ASP A 99 -1.56 -7.54 -2.99
C ASP A 99 -3.01 -7.83 -2.60
N THR A 100 -3.38 -9.11 -2.57
CA THR A 100 -4.74 -9.50 -2.17
C THR A 100 -5.01 -9.25 -0.69
N LEU A 101 -3.98 -9.35 0.17
CA LEU A 101 -4.09 -8.99 1.58
C LEU A 101 -4.17 -7.47 1.77
N LEU A 102 -3.35 -6.70 1.07
CA LEU A 102 -3.42 -5.22 1.11
C LEU A 102 -4.79 -4.73 0.59
N ALA A 103 -5.30 -5.34 -0.48
CA ALA A 103 -6.63 -5.06 -1.00
C ALA A 103 -7.73 -5.42 0.02
N ALA A 104 -7.64 -6.58 0.67
CA ALA A 104 -8.60 -7.00 1.69
C ALA A 104 -8.67 -6.02 2.87
N LEU A 105 -7.51 -5.55 3.36
CA LEU A 105 -7.44 -4.53 4.40
C LEU A 105 -8.11 -3.22 3.95
N CYS A 106 -7.83 -2.77 2.72
CA CYS A 106 -8.44 -1.55 2.19
C CYS A 106 -9.96 -1.67 2.09
N ILE A 107 -10.46 -2.81 1.60
CA ILE A 107 -11.90 -3.08 1.50
C ILE A 107 -12.54 -3.08 2.89
N ARG A 108 -11.97 -3.81 3.86
CA ARG A 108 -12.50 -3.90 5.23
C ARG A 108 -12.59 -2.55 5.92
N HIS A 109 -11.55 -1.73 5.77
CA HIS A 109 -11.45 -0.43 6.45
C HIS A 109 -11.95 0.75 5.60
N GLY A 110 -12.47 0.50 4.40
CA GLY A 110 -12.98 1.53 3.49
C GLY A 110 -11.91 2.52 3.02
N LEU A 111 -10.64 2.09 2.96
CA LEU A 111 -9.48 2.90 2.60
C LEU A 111 -9.35 2.98 1.08
N THR A 112 -8.83 4.12 0.60
CA THR A 112 -8.42 4.24 -0.79
C THR A 112 -6.97 3.79 -0.94
N MET A 113 -6.74 2.77 -1.77
CA MET A 113 -5.42 2.27 -2.12
C MET A 113 -4.69 3.29 -3.00
N LEU A 114 -3.48 3.64 -2.60
CA LEU A 114 -2.54 4.43 -3.38
C LEU A 114 -1.34 3.54 -3.71
N SER A 115 -1.23 3.12 -4.97
CA SER A 115 -0.16 2.28 -5.49
C SER A 115 0.18 2.69 -6.92
N THR A 116 1.43 2.49 -7.35
CA THR A 116 1.80 2.56 -8.76
C THR A 116 1.70 1.22 -9.48
N ASP A 117 1.38 0.15 -8.74
CA ASP A 117 1.16 -1.19 -9.29
C ASP A 117 -0.23 -1.29 -9.94
N GLN A 118 -0.28 -1.90 -11.13
CA GLN A 118 -1.53 -2.11 -11.85
C GLN A 118 -2.37 -3.24 -11.26
N ASP A 119 -1.78 -4.12 -10.44
CA ASP A 119 -2.49 -5.24 -9.83
C ASP A 119 -3.67 -4.78 -8.99
N PHE A 120 -3.54 -3.67 -8.25
CA PHE A 120 -4.68 -3.09 -7.52
C PHE A 120 -5.78 -2.56 -8.45
N ALA A 121 -5.40 -1.98 -9.60
CA ALA A 121 -6.38 -1.57 -10.60
C ALA A 121 -7.09 -2.77 -11.23
N HIS A 122 -6.39 -3.91 -11.41
CA HIS A 122 -6.99 -5.16 -11.86
C HIS A 122 -7.95 -5.74 -10.81
N ILE A 123 -7.55 -5.79 -9.54
CA ILE A 123 -8.41 -6.22 -8.42
C ILE A 123 -9.68 -5.38 -8.35
N ALA A 124 -9.57 -4.06 -8.47
CA ALA A 124 -10.70 -3.12 -8.43
C ALA A 124 -11.73 -3.28 -9.57
N ARG A 125 -11.42 -4.07 -10.61
CA ARG A 125 -12.40 -4.39 -11.67
C ARG A 125 -13.44 -5.42 -11.22
N ILE A 126 -13.12 -6.22 -10.21
CA ILE A 126 -13.95 -7.35 -9.79
C ILE A 126 -14.28 -7.32 -8.28
N GLU A 127 -13.50 -6.60 -7.48
CA GLU A 127 -13.70 -6.41 -6.05
C GLU A 127 -13.98 -4.93 -5.75
N PRO A 128 -14.68 -4.58 -4.65
CA PRO A 128 -15.02 -3.21 -4.28
C PRO A 128 -13.82 -2.43 -3.70
N LEU A 129 -12.63 -2.60 -4.28
CA LEU A 129 -11.42 -1.88 -3.90
C LEU A 129 -11.45 -0.46 -4.48
N LYS A 130 -11.30 0.55 -3.64
CA LYS A 130 -11.09 1.94 -4.08
C LYS A 130 -9.61 2.13 -4.39
N VAL A 131 -9.30 2.51 -5.62
CA VAL A 131 -7.92 2.83 -6.05
C VAL A 131 -7.88 4.29 -6.46
N TRP A 132 -6.94 5.03 -5.91
CA TRP A 132 -6.70 6.42 -6.30
C TRP A 132 -6.20 6.48 -7.75
N LYS A 133 -6.63 7.50 -8.48
CA LYS A 133 -6.17 7.78 -9.85
C LYS A 133 -5.78 9.25 -9.93
N PRO A 134 -4.73 9.60 -10.72
CA PRO A 134 -4.34 10.97 -10.99
C PRO A 134 -5.45 11.81 -11.63
#